data_AF-A0A2G9WVB0-F1
#
_entry.id   AF-A0A2G9WVB0-F1
#
_cell.length_a   1.000
_cell.length_b   1.000
_cell.length_c   1.000
_cell.angle_alpha   90.00
_cell.angle_beta   90.00
_cell.angle_gamma   90.00
#
_symmetry.space_group_name_H-M   'P 1'
#
loop_
_entity.id
_entity.type
_entity.pdbx_description
1 polymer ?
#
loop_
_entity_poly.entity_id
_entity_poly.type
_entity_poly.pdbx_seq_one_letter_code
_entity_poly.pdbx_strand_id
1 'polypeptide(L)'
;MAEFRAPKPQFSLATRRDHVNRMANLMTTHNRREVSGRRLREEEAVLMERHSADVIGTFNWLIDNEQDIARWLEAPAEARAIVLNYLDVAVVAARKAMESVGK
;
A
#
# COMPACT_ATOMS: atom_id res chain seq x y z
N MET A 1 -26.73 -2.15 9.41
CA MET A 1 -25.59 -2.45 8.51
C MET A 1 -24.78 -3.55 9.17
N ALA A 2 -24.43 -4.62 8.47
CA ALA A 2 -23.67 -5.73 9.07
C ALA A 2 -22.25 -5.25 9.42
N GLU A 3 -21.84 -5.40 10.69
CA GLU A 3 -20.45 -5.23 11.10
C GLU A 3 -19.58 -6.17 10.27
N PHE A 4 -18.77 -5.61 9.38
CA PHE A 4 -17.73 -6.37 8.70
C PHE A 4 -16.66 -6.74 9.73
N ARG A 5 -16.87 -7.87 10.41
CA ARG A 5 -15.83 -8.51 11.24
C ARG A 5 -14.91 -9.27 10.31
N ALA A 6 -13.99 -8.55 9.68
CA ALA A 6 -12.85 -9.18 9.04
C ALA A 6 -12.18 -10.09 10.08
N PRO A 7 -12.03 -11.40 9.83
CA PRO A 7 -11.35 -12.27 10.78
C PRO A 7 -9.96 -11.70 11.05
N LYS A 8 -9.57 -11.65 12.33
CA LYS A 8 -8.22 -11.23 12.72
C LYS A 8 -7.22 -12.04 11.88
N PRO A 9 -6.25 -11.41 11.20
CA PRO A 9 -5.27 -12.12 10.41
C PRO A 9 -4.64 -13.23 11.27
N GLN A 10 -4.82 -14.49 10.88
CA GLN A 10 -4.30 -15.64 11.63
C GLN A 10 -2.76 -15.76 11.55
N PHE A 11 -2.14 -14.99 10.66
CA PHE A 11 -0.71 -14.97 10.41
C PHE A 11 -0.23 -13.54 10.44
N SER A 12 0.83 -13.26 11.21
CA SER A 12 1.46 -11.94 11.22
C SER A 12 1.98 -11.57 9.83
N LEU A 13 1.68 -10.36 9.40
CA LEU A 13 2.19 -9.75 8.18
C LEU A 13 3.72 -9.70 8.17
N ALA A 14 4.39 -9.63 9.33
CA ALA A 14 5.85 -9.73 9.43
C ALA A 14 6.41 -11.00 8.78
N THR A 15 5.73 -12.14 8.92
CA THR A 15 6.14 -13.41 8.27
C THR A 15 6.00 -13.40 6.75
N ARG A 16 5.38 -12.36 6.19
CA ARG A 16 5.17 -12.20 4.75
C ARG A 16 6.15 -11.22 4.10
N ARG A 17 7.01 -10.55 4.88
CA ARG A 17 8.06 -9.66 4.34
C ARG A 17 8.96 -10.37 3.34
N ASP A 18 9.39 -11.59 3.68
CA ASP A 18 10.24 -12.38 2.79
C ASP A 18 9.49 -12.81 1.52
N HIS A 19 8.18 -13.07 1.62
CA HIS A 19 7.35 -13.35 0.44
C HIS A 19 7.24 -12.15 -0.49
N VAL A 20 7.05 -10.95 0.06
CA VAL A 20 6.97 -9.69 -0.70
C VAL A 20 8.29 -9.40 -1.41
N ASN A 21 9.42 -9.53 -0.70
CA ASN A 21 10.76 -9.37 -1.29
C ASN A 21 11.05 -10.43 -2.37
N ARG A 22 10.61 -11.68 -2.15
CA ARG A 22 10.72 -12.75 -3.16
C ARG A 22 9.89 -12.44 -4.40
N MET A 23 8.67 -11.91 -4.25
CA MET A 23 7.84 -11.48 -5.37
C MET A 23 8.51 -10.36 -6.17
N ALA A 24 9.13 -9.38 -5.50
CA ALA A 24 9.91 -8.33 -6.14
C ALA A 24 10.96 -8.91 -7.10
N ASN A 25 11.78 -9.83 -6.58
CA ASN A 25 12.86 -10.45 -7.32
C ASN A 25 12.35 -11.31 -8.50
N LEU A 26 11.24 -12.03 -8.31
CA LEU A 26 10.62 -12.80 -9.39
C LEU A 26 10.10 -11.89 -10.51
N MET A 27 9.48 -10.75 -10.18
CA MET A 27 9.01 -9.78 -11.17
C MET A 27 10.16 -9.15 -11.96
N THR A 28 11.22 -8.69 -11.28
CA THR A 28 12.42 -8.16 -11.95
C THR A 28 13.04 -9.22 -12.88
N THR A 29 13.14 -10.47 -12.42
CA THR A 29 13.70 -11.57 -13.22
C THR A 29 12.82 -11.87 -14.44
N HIS A 30 11.51 -11.89 -14.26
CA HIS A 30 10.55 -12.10 -15.35
C HIS A 30 10.64 -10.97 -16.39
N ASN A 31 10.61 -9.71 -15.97
CA ASN A 31 10.67 -8.56 -16.88
C ASN A 31 11.97 -8.58 -17.71
N ARG A 32 13.12 -8.84 -17.08
CA ARG A 32 14.40 -8.99 -17.79
C ARG A 32 14.36 -10.11 -18.83
N ARG A 33 13.73 -11.25 -18.48
CA ARG A 33 13.58 -12.37 -19.41
C ARG A 33 12.70 -11.99 -20.61
N GLU A 34 11.57 -11.33 -20.39
CA GLU A 34 10.67 -10.91 -21.47
C GLU A 34 11.29 -9.83 -22.37
N VAL A 35 12.09 -8.90 -21.81
CA VAL A 35 12.88 -7.94 -22.59
C VAL A 35 13.94 -8.65 -23.44
N SER A 36 14.69 -9.58 -22.87
CA SER A 36 15.68 -10.38 -23.62
C SER A 36 15.04 -11.21 -24.74
N GLY A 37 13.81 -11.69 -24.51
CA GLY A 37 12.99 -12.40 -25.49
C GLY A 37 12.28 -11.49 -26.50
N ARG A 38 12.47 -10.17 -26.43
CA ARG A 38 11.82 -9.15 -27.27
C ARG A 38 10.28 -9.19 -27.23
N ARG A 39 9.71 -9.70 -26.14
CA ARG A 39 8.26 -9.76 -25.91
C ARG A 39 7.75 -8.55 -25.13
N LEU A 40 8.66 -7.82 -24.50
CA LEU A 40 8.41 -6.60 -23.77
C LEU A 40 9.44 -5.55 -24.18
N ARG A 41 9.04 -4.30 -24.34
CA ARG A 41 10.00 -3.19 -24.53
C ARG A 41 10.64 -2.84 -23.19
N GLU A 42 11.85 -2.29 -23.25
CA GLU A 42 12.61 -1.92 -22.04
C GLU A 42 11.87 -0.85 -21.22
N GLU A 43 11.25 0.12 -21.88
CA GLU A 43 10.41 1.14 -21.23
C GLU A 43 9.19 0.55 -20.51
N GLU A 44 8.58 -0.49 -21.07
CA GLU A 44 7.45 -1.20 -20.45
C GLU A 44 7.91 -2.02 -19.24
N ALA A 45 9.10 -2.63 -19.30
CA ALA A 45 9.73 -3.29 -18.15
C ALA A 45 9.96 -2.31 -17.00
N VAL A 46 10.50 -1.12 -17.30
CA VAL A 46 10.74 -0.09 -16.29
C VAL A 46 9.44 0.38 -15.65
N LEU A 47 8.38 0.58 -16.45
CA LEU A 47 7.07 0.96 -15.93
C LEU A 47 6.47 -0.13 -15.02
N MET A 48 6.57 -1.40 -15.44
CA MET A 48 6.14 -2.54 -14.63
C MET A 48 6.94 -2.68 -13.34
N GLU A 49 8.26 -2.49 -13.38
CA GLU A 49 9.11 -2.50 -12.19
C GLU A 49 8.73 -1.39 -11.21
N ARG A 50 8.46 -0.17 -11.72
CA ARG A 50 8.03 0.96 -10.88
C ARG A 50 6.71 0.69 -10.18
N HIS A 51 5.68 0.26 -10.91
CA HIS A 51 4.39 -0.06 -10.30
C HIS A 51 4.47 -1.25 -9.34
N SER A 52 5.30 -2.26 -9.67
CA SER A 52 5.56 -3.39 -8.76
C SER A 52 6.23 -2.91 -7.47
N ALA A 53 7.20 -1.99 -7.56
CA ALA A 53 7.86 -1.39 -6.42
C ALA A 53 6.89 -0.57 -5.55
N ASP A 54 5.97 0.19 -6.14
CA ASP A 54 4.94 0.93 -5.39
C ASP A 54 4.01 0.00 -4.59
N VAL A 55 3.55 -1.10 -5.23
CA VAL A 55 2.71 -2.12 -4.58
C VAL A 55 3.47 -2.80 -3.44
N ILE A 56 4.71 -3.21 -3.70
CA ILE A 56 5.58 -3.88 -2.72
C ILE A 56 5.92 -2.95 -1.55
N GLY A 57 6.21 -1.68 -1.83
CA GLY A 57 6.43 -0.65 -0.83
C GLY A 57 5.20 -0.46 0.06
N THR A 58 4.00 -0.44 -0.54
CA THR A 58 2.74 -0.38 0.21
C THR A 58 2.56 -1.60 1.12
N PHE A 59 2.87 -2.82 0.64
CA PHE A 59 2.83 -4.02 1.48
C PHE A 59 3.83 -3.97 2.62
N ASN A 60 5.06 -3.53 2.37
CA ASN A 60 6.08 -3.40 3.41
C ASN A 60 5.67 -2.37 4.47
N TRP A 61 5.08 -1.24 4.06
CA TRP A 61 4.51 -0.25 4.97
C TRP A 61 3.39 -0.86 5.84
N LEU A 62 2.47 -1.64 5.26
CA LEU A 62 1.42 -2.33 6.01
C LEU A 62 1.99 -3.33 7.02
N ILE A 63 3.08 -4.01 6.65
CA ILE A 63 3.80 -4.92 7.55
C ILE A 63 4.43 -4.15 8.72
N ASP A 64 5.12 -3.04 8.43
CA ASP A 64 5.77 -2.21 9.46
C ASP A 64 4.75 -1.64 10.46
N ASN A 65 3.53 -1.34 10.00
CA ASN A 65 2.47 -0.74 10.80
C ASN A 65 1.47 -1.76 11.36
N GLU A 66 1.73 -3.08 11.22
CA GLU A 66 0.77 -4.13 11.59
C GLU A 66 0.22 -3.98 13.01
N GLN A 67 1.10 -3.72 13.98
CA GLN A 67 0.72 -3.59 15.39
C GLN A 67 -0.12 -2.33 15.65
N ASP A 68 0.21 -1.22 15.00
CA ASP A 68 -0.52 0.03 15.17
C ASP A 68 -1.87 0.00 14.46
N ILE A 69 -1.96 -0.68 13.31
CA ILE A 69 -3.24 -0.99 12.66
C ILE A 69 -4.09 -1.90 13.56
N ALA A 70 -3.52 -2.92 14.18
CA ALA A 70 -4.24 -3.80 15.09
C ALA A 70 -4.78 -3.03 16.31
N ARG A 71 -3.94 -2.21 16.94
CA ARG A 71 -4.34 -1.31 18.04
C ARG A 71 -5.43 -0.33 17.62
N TRP A 72 -5.29 0.27 16.44
CA TRP A 72 -6.30 1.13 15.86
C TRP A 72 -7.64 0.41 15.69
N LEU A 73 -7.64 -0.83 15.19
CA LEU A 73 -8.84 -1.62 14.99
C LEU A 73 -9.53 -2.06 16.29
N GLU A 74 -8.79 -2.09 17.40
CA GLU A 74 -9.34 -2.36 18.74
C GLU A 74 -9.88 -1.10 19.43
N ALA A 75 -9.57 0.09 18.91
CA ALA A 75 -10.07 1.34 19.45
C ALA A 75 -11.62 1.43 19.31
N PRO A 76 -12.30 2.09 20.27
CA PRO A 76 -13.75 2.31 20.20
C PRO A 76 -14.18 2.97 18.88
N ALA A 77 -15.33 2.57 18.35
CA ALA A 77 -15.81 3.05 17.05
C ALA A 77 -15.93 4.59 16.98
N GLU A 78 -16.33 5.24 18.08
CA GLU A 78 -16.39 6.72 18.16
C GLU A 78 -15.01 7.36 18.06
N ALA A 79 -14.01 6.85 18.78
CA ALA A 79 -12.63 7.34 18.68
C ALA A 79 -12.09 7.17 17.26
N ARG A 80 -12.47 6.08 16.58
CA ARG A 80 -12.12 5.87 15.18
C ARG A 80 -12.76 6.88 14.23
N ALA A 81 -14.06 7.13 14.41
CA ALA A 81 -14.80 8.09 13.60
C ALA A 81 -14.26 9.52 13.76
N ILE A 82 -13.85 9.91 14.96
CA ILE A 82 -13.28 11.24 15.23
C ILE A 82 -11.99 11.46 14.42
N VAL A 83 -11.02 10.53 14.47
CA VAL A 83 -9.76 10.69 13.73
C VAL A 83 -9.97 10.66 12.22
N LEU A 84 -10.87 9.80 11.73
CA LEU A 84 -11.19 9.74 10.30
C LEU A 84 -11.81 11.06 9.81
N ASN A 85 -12.70 11.67 10.60
CA ASN A 85 -13.25 12.99 10.29
C ASN A 85 -12.17 14.08 10.25
N TYR A 86 -11.16 14.03 11.14
CA TYR A 86 -10.03 14.97 11.09
C TYR A 86 -9.15 14.79 9.84
N LEU A 87 -8.98 13.55 9.36
CA LEU A 87 -8.26 13.27 8.12
C LEU A 87 -9.00 13.83 6.90
N ASP A 88 -10.32 13.67 6.82
CA ASP A 88 -11.12 14.26 5.73
C ASP A 88 -11.01 15.80 5.71
N VAL A 89 -11.06 16.43 6.89
CA VAL A 89 -10.85 17.88 7.01
C VAL A 89 -9.45 18.29 6.55
N ALA A 90 -8.41 17.52 6.91
CA ALA A 90 -7.04 17.78 6.50
C ALA A 90 -6.82 17.59 4.98
N VAL A 91 -7.42 16.56 4.38
CA VAL A 91 -7.36 16.30 2.93
C VAL A 91 -8.08 17.41 2.15
N VAL A 92 -9.24 17.86 2.62
CA VAL A 92 -9.98 18.98 2.02
C VAL A 92 -9.18 20.29 2.15
N ALA A 93 -8.56 20.54 3.30
CA ALA A 93 -7.71 21.71 3.51
C ALA A 93 -6.46 21.68 2.61
N ALA A 94 -5.80 20.53 2.46
CA ALA A 94 -4.66 20.34 1.58
C ALA A 94 -5.02 20.55 0.10
N ARG A 95 -6.16 20.02 -0.36
CA ARG A 95 -6.67 20.27 -1.73
C ARG A 95 -6.91 21.75 -1.99
N LYS A 96 -7.57 22.45 -1.06
CA LYS A 96 -7.81 23.90 -1.16
C LYS A 96 -6.50 24.70 -1.19
N ALA A 97 -5.50 24.29 -0.39
CA ALA A 97 -4.18 24.91 -0.41
C ALA A 97 -3.50 24.72 -1.77
N MET A 98 -3.53 23.52 -2.35
CA MET A 98 -2.97 23.26 -3.69
C MET A 98 -3.69 24.06 -4.79
N GLU A 99 -5.00 24.22 -4.71
CA GLU A 99 -5.79 25.04 -5.66
C GLU A 99 -5.47 26.54 -5.55
N SER A 100 -5.13 27.02 -4.35
CA SER A 100 -4.75 28.42 -4.12
C SER A 100 -3.33 28.78 -4.57
N VAL A 101 -2.44 27.79 -4.71
CA VAL A 101 -1.03 27.97 -5.15
C VAL A 101 -0.89 27.86 -6.69
N GLY A 102 -1.91 27.35 -7.38
CA GLY A 102 -1.96 27.24 -8.85
C GLY A 102 -2.50 28.47 -9.59
N LYS A 103 -2.69 29.60 -8.91
CA LYS A 103 -3.05 30.92 -9.48
C LYS A 103 -1.93 31.92 -9.23
#